data_AF-A0A5C5VKX9-F1
#
_entry.id   AF-A0A5C5VKX9-F1
#
_cell.length_a   1.000
_cell.length_b   1.000
_cell.length_c   1.000
_cell.angle_alpha   90.00
_cell.angle_beta   90.00
_cell.angle_gamma   90.00
#
_symmetry.space_group_name_H-M   'P 1'
#
loop_
_entity.id
_entity.type
_entity.pdbx_description
1 polymer ?
#
loop_
_entity_poly.entity_id
_entity_poly.type
_entity_poly.pdbx_seq_one_letter_code
_entity_poly.pdbx_strand_id
1 'polypeptide(L)'
;MPIVFTCGSCAAKFKVDEKMAGKKVRCPKCKTIGQIPSPQIEADLLPDPEPEPQIDYQVKAKDDDDFWSQTAGTALPSSPNPFQSPAATGGSGGKKKRSVTPASQRVLIPGMVLLTLVVLRVVAEIGLVILLISAGKFNVVGGGIGGLLGLACIYYTFTGLLSFVRLDDSGSAQTGLVLSMLPCGTSVLCVLAIPFAIWGLIQMNDPQIKSSFHS
;
A
#
# COMPACT_ATOMS: atom_id res chain seq x y z
N MET A 1 39.41 -1.30 8.14
CA MET A 1 40.29 -2.33 7.53
C MET A 1 39.62 -2.84 6.24
N PRO A 2 40.32 -3.32 5.20
CA PRO A 2 39.65 -3.78 3.98
C PRO A 2 39.08 -5.20 4.16
N ILE A 3 37.82 -5.42 3.77
CA ILE A 3 37.16 -6.75 3.80
C ILE A 3 37.48 -7.49 2.50
N VAL A 4 37.91 -8.75 2.58
CA VAL A 4 38.16 -9.60 1.42
C VAL A 4 36.88 -10.37 1.08
N PHE A 5 36.31 -10.11 -0.09
CA PHE A 5 35.09 -10.76 -0.57
C PHE A 5 35.35 -11.68 -1.77
N THR A 6 34.63 -12.80 -1.83
CA THR A 6 34.68 -13.78 -2.93
C THR A 6 33.39 -13.72 -3.75
N CYS A 7 33.50 -13.43 -5.06
CA CYS A 7 32.33 -13.38 -5.93
C CYS A 7 31.71 -14.77 -6.14
N GLY A 8 30.40 -14.92 -5.91
CA GLY A 8 29.68 -16.19 -6.11
C GLY A 8 29.58 -16.66 -7.57
N SER A 9 29.80 -15.80 -8.57
CA SER A 9 29.69 -16.19 -9.99
C SER A 9 31.03 -16.55 -10.64
N CYS A 10 32.12 -15.86 -10.28
CA CYS A 10 33.43 -16.06 -10.92
C CYS A 10 34.55 -16.48 -9.96
N ALA A 11 34.23 -16.68 -8.67
CA ALA A 11 35.17 -17.03 -7.60
C ALA A 11 36.36 -16.05 -7.40
N ALA A 12 36.33 -14.88 -8.03
CA ALA A 12 37.37 -13.87 -7.89
C ALA A 12 37.35 -13.24 -6.49
N LYS A 13 38.52 -13.13 -5.86
CA LYS A 13 38.72 -12.43 -4.59
C LYS A 13 39.07 -10.97 -4.83
N PHE A 14 38.40 -10.04 -4.16
CA PHE A 14 38.72 -8.62 -4.24
C PHE A 14 38.47 -7.93 -2.90
N LYS A 15 39.16 -6.81 -2.68
CA LYS A 15 39.09 -6.03 -1.44
C LYS A 15 38.06 -4.92 -1.60
N VAL A 16 37.21 -4.76 -0.60
CA VAL A 16 36.20 -3.69 -0.56
C VAL A 16 36.30 -2.94 0.77
N ASP A 17 36.05 -1.64 0.73
CA ASP A 17 35.98 -0.80 1.93
C ASP A 17 34.83 -1.20 2.86
N GLU A 18 35.06 -1.13 4.17
CA GLU A 18 34.06 -1.38 5.22
C GLU A 18 32.79 -0.53 5.08
N LYS A 19 32.90 0.69 4.52
CA LYS A 19 31.76 1.59 4.27
C LYS A 19 30.73 1.02 3.28
N MET A 20 31.08 -0.05 2.58
CA MET A 20 30.24 -0.75 1.60
C MET A 20 29.65 -2.05 2.18
N ALA A 21 29.91 -2.40 3.44
CA ALA A 21 29.27 -3.53 4.10
C ALA A 21 27.73 -3.39 4.04
N GLY A 22 27.03 -4.48 3.71
CA GLY A 22 25.57 -4.50 3.53
C GLY A 22 25.05 -3.91 2.20
N LYS A 23 25.90 -3.22 1.40
CA LYS A 23 25.49 -2.64 0.10
C LYS A 23 25.73 -3.61 -1.06
N LYS A 24 24.99 -3.40 -2.15
CA LYS A 24 25.15 -4.12 -3.42
C LYS A 24 26.36 -3.55 -4.18
N VAL A 25 27.33 -4.41 -4.52
CA VAL A 25 28.52 -4.04 -5.28
C VAL A 25 28.64 -4.87 -6.55
N ARG A 26 29.25 -4.29 -7.59
CA ARG A 26 29.56 -5.00 -8.84
C ARG A 26 30.95 -5.63 -8.75
N CYS A 27 31.05 -6.90 -9.15
CA CYS A 27 32.35 -7.56 -9.26
C CYS A 27 33.19 -6.92 -10.39
N PRO A 28 34.47 -6.59 -10.17
CA PRO A 28 35.32 -5.99 -11.20
C PRO A 28 35.66 -6.96 -12.35
N LYS A 29 35.54 -8.28 -12.16
CA LYS A 29 35.84 -9.29 -13.20
C LYS A 29 34.63 -9.65 -14.06
N CYS A 30 33.49 -10.00 -13.45
CA CYS A 30 32.32 -10.51 -14.18
C CYS A 30 31.14 -9.52 -14.22
N LYS A 31 31.25 -8.35 -13.57
CA LYS A 31 30.19 -7.33 -13.45
C LYS A 31 28.90 -7.79 -12.76
N THR A 32 28.83 -9.03 -12.24
CA THR A 32 27.70 -9.50 -11.44
C THR A 32 27.55 -8.69 -10.16
N ILE A 33 26.31 -8.35 -9.81
CA ILE A 33 25.96 -7.62 -8.59
C ILE A 33 25.83 -8.63 -7.44
N GLY A 34 26.65 -8.49 -6.40
CA GLY A 34 26.58 -9.29 -5.18
C GLY A 34 26.39 -8.40 -3.94
N GLN A 35 25.83 -8.96 -2.87
CA GLN A 35 25.65 -8.26 -1.60
C GLN A 35 26.82 -8.62 -0.67
N ILE A 36 27.46 -7.62 -0.05
CA ILE A 36 28.54 -7.84 0.90
C ILE A 36 27.90 -8.19 2.26
N PRO A 37 28.22 -9.35 2.86
CA PRO A 37 27.73 -9.69 4.20
C PRO A 37 28.19 -8.62 5.19
N SER A 38 27.24 -8.02 5.90
CA SER A 38 27.57 -7.15 7.02
C SER A 38 28.13 -8.02 8.14
N PRO A 39 29.27 -7.67 8.77
CA PRO A 39 29.62 -8.29 10.04
C PRO A 39 28.43 -8.04 10.97
N GLN A 40 27.73 -9.10 11.35
CA GLN A 40 26.78 -9.01 12.45
C GLN A 40 27.65 -8.74 13.67
N ILE A 41 27.42 -7.60 14.30
CA ILE A 41 27.93 -7.34 15.63
C ILE A 41 27.40 -8.50 16.47
N GLU A 42 28.28 -9.42 16.88
CA GLU A 42 28.00 -10.40 17.91
C GLU A 42 27.50 -9.61 19.12
N ALA A 43 26.18 -9.57 19.26
CA ALA A 43 25.49 -9.16 20.45
C ALA A 43 25.63 -10.28 21.48
N ASP A 44 26.88 -10.53 21.88
CA ASP A 44 27.15 -11.23 23.14
C ASP A 44 26.93 -10.21 24.26
N LEU A 45 26.19 -10.64 25.30
CA LEU A 45 25.74 -9.91 26.50
C LEU A 45 24.31 -9.32 26.45
N LEU A 46 23.31 -10.12 26.06
CA LEU A 46 22.01 -10.04 26.73
C LEU A 46 21.82 -11.30 27.60
N PRO A 47 21.50 -11.15 28.91
CA PRO A 47 21.20 -12.27 29.78
C PRO A 47 19.91 -12.97 29.35
N ASP A 48 19.89 -14.30 29.57
CA ASP A 48 18.80 -15.24 29.29
C ASP A 48 17.40 -14.66 29.57
N PRO A 49 16.44 -14.72 28.62
CA PRO A 49 15.05 -14.48 28.92
C PRO A 49 14.47 -15.63 29.74
N GLU A 50 13.99 -15.27 30.92
CA GLU A 50 13.15 -16.04 31.83
C GLU A 50 11.99 -16.74 31.07
N PRO A 51 11.65 -18.00 31.39
CA PRO A 51 10.65 -18.76 30.64
C PRO A 51 9.25 -18.13 30.78
N GLU A 52 8.76 -17.54 29.69
CA GLU A 52 7.38 -17.07 29.57
C GLU A 52 6.39 -18.25 29.64
N PRO A 53 5.23 -18.08 30.33
CA PRO A 53 4.22 -19.11 30.46
C PRO A 53 3.54 -19.42 29.12
N GLN A 54 3.53 -20.70 28.76
CA GLN A 54 2.84 -21.24 27.59
C GLN A 54 1.32 -21.06 27.75
N ILE A 55 0.72 -20.17 26.96
CA ILE A 55 -0.73 -20.10 26.79
C ILE A 55 -1.09 -21.01 25.62
N ASP A 56 -1.69 -22.16 25.95
CA ASP A 56 -2.26 -23.14 25.02
C ASP A 56 -3.45 -22.54 24.26
N TYR A 57 -3.22 -22.06 23.05
CA TYR A 57 -4.29 -21.70 22.12
C TYR A 57 -4.76 -22.95 21.36
N GLN A 58 -5.68 -23.69 21.97
CA GLN A 58 -6.48 -24.72 21.30
C GLN A 58 -7.43 -24.06 20.29
N VAL A 59 -7.02 -23.98 19.02
CA VAL A 59 -7.94 -23.69 17.92
C VAL A 59 -8.74 -24.95 17.65
N LYS A 60 -9.93 -25.02 18.26
CA LYS A 60 -10.94 -26.05 17.99
C LYS A 60 -11.48 -25.83 16.57
N ALA A 61 -10.88 -26.52 15.60
CA ALA A 61 -11.43 -26.65 14.26
C ALA A 61 -12.82 -27.29 14.38
N LYS A 62 -13.84 -26.53 13.99
CA LYS A 62 -15.18 -27.04 13.78
C LYS A 62 -15.26 -27.37 12.30
N ASP A 63 -15.27 -28.67 12.02
CA ASP A 63 -15.69 -29.25 10.74
C ASP A 63 -17.18 -28.93 10.50
N ASP A 64 -17.68 -29.28 9.32
CA ASP A 64 -18.97 -28.93 8.68
C ASP A 64 -18.80 -27.66 7.81
N ASP A 65 -18.95 -27.63 6.48
CA ASP A 65 -19.62 -28.51 5.52
C ASP A 65 -19.19 -28.18 4.07
N ASP A 66 -19.44 -29.15 3.19
CA ASP A 66 -18.88 -29.41 1.86
C ASP A 66 -19.18 -28.41 0.74
N PHE A 67 -18.19 -28.20 -0.13
CA PHE A 67 -18.41 -27.93 -1.57
C PHE A 67 -17.35 -28.63 -2.45
N TRP A 68 -17.25 -29.94 -2.32
CA TRP A 68 -17.15 -30.84 -3.48
C TRP A 68 -18.05 -30.26 -4.60
N SER A 69 -17.72 -30.12 -5.88
CA SER A 69 -17.02 -31.04 -6.78
C SER A 69 -17.02 -30.37 -8.15
N GLN A 70 -15.86 -30.21 -8.81
CA GLN A 70 -15.73 -30.33 -10.28
C GLN A 70 -14.26 -30.28 -10.71
N THR A 71 -13.50 -31.24 -10.21
CA THR A 71 -12.38 -31.83 -10.97
C THR A 71 -12.96 -32.95 -11.84
N ALA A 72 -13.10 -32.69 -13.14
CA ALA A 72 -13.34 -33.71 -14.15
C ALA A 72 -12.39 -33.45 -15.32
N GLY A 73 -11.48 -34.40 -15.59
CA GLY A 73 -10.66 -34.39 -16.81
C GLY A 73 -9.19 -34.71 -16.58
N THR A 74 -8.91 -35.95 -16.17
CA THR A 74 -7.58 -36.58 -16.22
C THR A 74 -7.06 -36.55 -17.67
N ALA A 75 -5.95 -35.84 -17.92
CA ALA A 75 -5.10 -36.05 -19.10
C ALA A 75 -3.67 -36.32 -18.61
N LEU A 76 -3.12 -37.43 -19.07
CA LEU A 76 -1.84 -38.02 -18.66
C LEU A 76 -0.66 -37.04 -18.70
N PRO A 77 0.39 -37.25 -17.87
CA PRO A 77 1.64 -36.55 -18.02
C PRO A 77 2.34 -37.01 -19.30
N SER A 78 2.30 -36.20 -20.37
CA SER A 78 3.29 -36.28 -21.44
C SER A 78 4.61 -35.70 -20.93
N SER A 79 5.70 -36.44 -21.13
CA SER A 79 7.03 -36.02 -20.73
C SER A 79 7.46 -34.74 -21.47
N PRO A 80 8.19 -33.81 -20.82
CA PRO A 80 8.67 -32.59 -21.47
C PRO A 80 9.72 -32.95 -22.54
N ASN A 81 9.43 -32.66 -23.80
CA ASN A 81 10.39 -32.88 -24.89
C ASN A 81 11.36 -31.68 -24.96
N PRO A 82 12.68 -31.86 -24.76
CA PRO A 82 13.64 -30.77 -24.54
C PRO A 82 14.05 -29.98 -25.80
N PHE A 83 13.41 -30.22 -26.95
CA PHE A 83 13.72 -29.56 -28.24
C PHE A 83 12.61 -28.64 -28.76
N GLN A 84 11.63 -28.26 -27.94
CA GLN A 84 10.55 -27.39 -28.40
C GLN A 84 11.00 -25.91 -28.42
N SER A 85 11.41 -25.43 -29.60
CA SER A 85 11.68 -24.01 -29.87
C SER A 85 10.44 -23.15 -29.60
N PRO A 86 10.59 -21.92 -29.09
CA PRO A 86 9.44 -21.10 -28.70
C PRO A 86 8.65 -20.69 -29.94
N ALA A 87 7.52 -21.36 -30.17
CA ALA A 87 6.51 -20.89 -31.10
C ALA A 87 5.95 -19.56 -30.56
N ALA A 88 6.20 -18.48 -31.30
CA ALA A 88 5.57 -17.18 -31.10
C ALA A 88 4.05 -17.37 -31.10
N THR A 89 3.48 -17.51 -29.91
CA THR A 89 2.05 -17.63 -29.71
C THR A 89 1.47 -16.24 -29.82
N GLY A 90 0.75 -16.02 -30.91
CA GLY A 90 0.06 -14.78 -31.22
C GLY A 90 -0.77 -14.29 -30.04
N GLY A 91 -0.75 -12.97 -29.85
CA GLY A 91 -1.46 -12.26 -28.81
C GLY A 91 -2.96 -12.48 -28.90
N SER A 92 -3.45 -13.47 -28.17
CA SER A 92 -4.81 -13.45 -27.67
C SER A 92 -4.86 -12.38 -26.58
N GLY A 93 -5.52 -11.26 -26.88
CA GLY A 93 -5.89 -10.20 -25.94
C GLY A 93 -6.90 -10.71 -24.90
N GLY A 94 -6.52 -11.74 -24.16
CA GLY A 94 -7.22 -12.17 -22.97
C GLY A 94 -7.19 -11.01 -22.00
N LYS A 95 -8.34 -10.36 -21.79
CA LYS A 95 -8.57 -9.45 -20.68
C LYS A 95 -8.14 -10.20 -19.42
N LYS A 96 -6.91 -9.98 -18.96
CA LYS A 96 -6.41 -10.48 -17.68
C LYS A 96 -7.40 -9.95 -16.65
N LYS A 97 -8.29 -10.82 -16.17
CA LYS A 97 -9.12 -10.53 -15.00
C LYS A 97 -8.11 -10.25 -13.89
N ARG A 98 -7.94 -8.97 -13.55
CA ARG A 98 -7.14 -8.55 -12.38
C ARG A 98 -7.71 -9.34 -11.22
N SER A 99 -6.99 -10.36 -10.79
CA SER A 99 -7.27 -11.03 -9.53
C SER A 99 -7.14 -9.94 -8.48
N VAL A 100 -8.28 -9.49 -7.94
CA VAL A 100 -8.31 -8.54 -6.84
C VAL A 100 -7.51 -9.21 -5.72
N THR A 101 -6.31 -8.71 -5.46
CA THR A 101 -5.49 -9.22 -4.38
C THR A 101 -6.21 -8.90 -3.07
N PRO A 102 -6.28 -9.85 -2.11
CA PRO A 102 -6.96 -9.66 -0.84
C PRO A 102 -6.43 -8.44 -0.05
N ALA A 103 -5.22 -7.97 -0.37
CA ALA A 103 -4.65 -6.74 0.14
C ALA A 103 -5.45 -5.49 -0.27
N SER A 104 -5.92 -5.37 -1.51
CA SER A 104 -6.67 -4.19 -2.00
C SER A 104 -8.01 -4.03 -1.28
N GLN A 105 -8.66 -5.15 -0.92
CA GLN A 105 -9.94 -5.14 -0.21
C GLN A 105 -9.83 -4.53 1.19
N ARG A 106 -8.68 -4.67 1.86
CA ARG A 106 -8.43 -4.08 3.19
C ARG A 106 -8.24 -2.56 3.12
N VAL A 107 -7.71 -2.05 2.00
CA VAL A 107 -7.48 -0.61 1.76
C VAL A 107 -8.75 0.11 1.33
N LEU A 108 -9.72 -0.62 0.77
CA LEU A 108 -10.98 -0.06 0.28
C LEU A 108 -11.90 0.41 1.42
N ILE A 109 -11.91 -0.30 2.55
CA ILE A 109 -12.71 0.03 3.73
C ILE A 109 -12.41 1.44 4.28
N PRO A 110 -11.15 1.83 4.59
CA PRO A 110 -10.84 3.18 5.06
C PRO A 110 -11.21 4.24 4.03
N GLY A 111 -10.94 3.95 2.76
CA GLY A 111 -11.25 4.86 1.65
C GLY A 111 -12.73 5.17 1.55
N MET A 112 -13.59 4.15 1.66
CA MET A 112 -15.04 4.34 1.62
C MET A 112 -15.57 5.07 2.84
N VAL A 113 -15.04 4.78 4.04
CA VAL A 113 -15.42 5.52 5.26
C VAL A 113 -15.03 6.99 5.13
N LEU A 114 -13.81 7.30 4.68
CA LEU A 114 -13.39 8.69 4.48
C LEU A 114 -14.20 9.38 3.36
N LEU A 115 -14.52 8.68 2.27
CA LEU A 115 -15.32 9.22 1.18
C LEU A 115 -16.74 9.57 1.64
N THR A 116 -17.37 8.69 2.43
CA THR A 116 -18.70 8.95 2.99
C THR A 116 -18.70 10.13 3.97
N LEU A 117 -17.67 10.28 4.80
CA LEU A 117 -17.50 11.44 5.69
C LEU A 117 -17.33 12.75 4.89
N VAL A 118 -16.58 12.73 3.78
CA VAL A 118 -16.43 13.90 2.90
C VAL A 118 -17.76 14.28 2.25
N VAL A 119 -18.51 13.31 1.73
CA VAL A 119 -19.84 13.57 1.14
C VAL A 119 -20.80 14.16 2.18
N LEU A 120 -20.85 13.58 3.38
CA LEU A 120 -21.69 14.09 4.47
C LEU A 120 -21.33 15.54 4.83
N ARG A 121 -20.04 15.86 4.86
CA ARG A 121 -19.57 17.24 5.08
C ARG A 121 -20.02 18.19 3.98
N VAL A 122 -19.91 17.80 2.71
CA VAL A 122 -20.36 18.63 1.58
C VAL A 122 -21.85 18.93 1.71
N VAL A 123 -22.67 17.93 2.05
CA VAL A 123 -24.10 18.12 2.28
C VAL A 123 -24.37 19.09 3.44
N ALA A 124 -23.65 18.94 4.55
CA ALA A 124 -23.80 19.82 5.72
C ALA A 124 -23.42 21.28 5.41
N GLU A 125 -22.32 21.51 4.68
CA GLU A 125 -21.91 22.85 4.23
C GLU A 125 -22.93 23.49 3.30
N ILE A 126 -23.40 22.75 2.29
CA ILE A 126 -24.43 23.23 1.36
C ILE A 126 -25.70 23.59 2.13
N GLY A 127 -26.14 22.73 3.06
CA GLY A 127 -27.28 22.99 3.93
C GLY A 127 -27.12 24.24 4.79
N LEU A 128 -25.93 24.43 5.39
CA LEU A 128 -25.62 25.62 6.19
C LEU A 128 -25.63 26.90 5.34
N VAL A 129 -25.04 26.87 4.14
CA VAL A 129 -25.05 28.01 3.21
C VAL A 129 -26.48 28.37 2.79
N ILE A 130 -27.30 27.38 2.42
CA ILE A 130 -28.72 27.61 2.08
C ILE A 130 -29.47 28.23 3.27
N LEU A 131 -29.26 27.71 4.48
CA LEU A 131 -29.88 28.22 5.69
C LEU A 131 -29.48 29.68 5.97
N LEU A 132 -28.19 30.02 5.80
CA LEU A 132 -27.70 31.40 5.99
C LEU A 132 -28.25 32.38 4.95
N ILE A 133 -28.40 31.94 3.69
CA ILE A 133 -29.04 32.72 2.63
C ILE A 133 -30.51 32.95 2.99
N SER A 134 -31.23 31.91 3.42
CA SER A 134 -32.66 32.02 3.79
C SER A 134 -32.88 32.94 5.01
N ALA A 135 -31.91 33.01 5.93
CA ALA A 135 -31.96 33.87 7.09
C ALA A 135 -31.52 35.33 6.82
N GLY A 136 -31.10 35.66 5.58
CA GLY A 136 -30.56 36.98 5.22
C GLY A 136 -29.23 37.32 5.89
N LYS A 137 -28.52 36.31 6.44
CA LYS A 137 -27.26 36.48 7.19
C LYS A 137 -26.02 36.22 6.32
N PHE A 138 -26.19 36.16 5.00
CA PHE A 138 -25.10 35.86 4.07
C PHE A 138 -24.31 37.13 3.71
N ASN A 139 -23.09 37.24 4.21
CA ASN A 139 -22.15 38.29 3.82
C ASN A 139 -21.42 37.88 2.53
N VAL A 140 -21.68 38.57 1.41
CA VAL A 140 -21.09 38.24 0.10
C VAL A 140 -19.56 38.25 0.11
N VAL A 141 -18.94 39.21 0.81
CA VAL A 141 -17.48 39.36 0.83
C VAL A 141 -16.80 38.23 1.62
N GLY A 142 -17.25 37.97 2.85
CA GLY A 142 -16.69 36.91 3.69
C GLY A 142 -17.11 35.50 3.26
N GLY A 143 -18.39 35.34 2.92
CA GLY A 143 -18.96 34.06 2.48
C GLY A 143 -18.52 33.66 1.07
N GLY A 144 -18.30 34.63 0.17
CA GLY A 144 -17.82 34.35 -1.19
C GLY A 144 -16.38 33.83 -1.19
N ILE A 145 -15.47 34.53 -0.53
CA ILE A 145 -14.05 34.12 -0.48
C ILE A 145 -13.89 32.82 0.32
N GLY A 146 -14.52 32.73 1.49
CA GLY A 146 -14.49 31.51 2.32
C GLY A 146 -15.13 30.31 1.62
N GLY A 147 -16.25 30.53 0.91
CA GLY A 147 -16.94 29.49 0.14
C GLY A 147 -16.10 28.97 -1.03
N LEU A 148 -15.45 29.86 -1.79
CA LEU A 148 -14.59 29.45 -2.91
C LEU A 148 -13.36 28.67 -2.44
N LEU A 149 -12.69 29.12 -1.37
CA LEU A 149 -11.56 28.40 -0.79
C LEU A 149 -12.00 27.04 -0.22
N GLY A 150 -13.15 27.02 0.46
CA GLY A 150 -13.76 25.79 0.97
C GLY A 150 -14.08 24.78 -0.14
N LEU A 151 -14.68 25.23 -1.24
CA LEU A 151 -14.98 24.41 -2.42
C LEU A 151 -13.72 23.88 -3.10
N ALA A 152 -12.67 24.71 -3.22
CA ALA A 152 -11.39 24.27 -3.76
C ALA A 152 -10.77 23.16 -2.88
N CYS A 153 -10.74 23.35 -1.55
CA CYS A 153 -10.28 22.32 -0.62
C CYS A 153 -11.10 21.03 -0.74
N ILE A 154 -12.44 21.12 -0.80
CA ILE A 154 -13.33 19.95 -1.00
C ILE A 154 -12.98 19.21 -2.28
N TYR A 155 -12.81 19.94 -3.38
CA TYR A 155 -12.50 19.36 -4.68
C TYR A 155 -11.17 18.59 -4.66
N TYR A 156 -10.12 19.16 -4.08
CA TYR A 156 -8.83 18.49 -3.94
C TYR A 156 -8.87 17.28 -2.99
N THR A 157 -9.61 17.36 -1.86
CA THR A 157 -9.81 16.21 -0.98
C THR A 157 -10.56 15.09 -1.69
N PHE A 158 -11.63 15.42 -2.42
CA PHE A 158 -12.45 14.44 -3.12
C PHE A 158 -11.69 13.73 -4.24
N THR A 159 -10.96 14.49 -5.07
CA THR A 159 -10.11 13.93 -6.13
C THR A 159 -9.00 13.03 -5.57
N GLY A 160 -8.36 13.42 -4.47
CA GLY A 160 -7.37 12.58 -3.79
C GLY A 160 -7.95 11.28 -3.23
N LEU A 161 -9.16 11.33 -2.65
CA LEU A 161 -9.86 10.15 -2.15
C LEU A 161 -10.37 9.23 -3.26
N LEU A 162 -10.80 9.77 -4.40
CA LEU A 162 -11.14 8.96 -5.57
C LEU A 162 -9.90 8.26 -6.12
N SER A 163 -8.76 8.94 -6.19
CA SER A 163 -7.50 8.30 -6.59
C SER A 163 -7.10 7.19 -5.62
N PHE A 164 -7.31 7.41 -4.32
CA PHE A 164 -7.08 6.39 -3.29
C PHE A 164 -7.94 5.14 -3.51
N VAL A 165 -9.22 5.29 -3.84
CA VAL A 165 -10.13 4.16 -4.10
C VAL A 165 -9.81 3.49 -5.45
N ARG A 166 -9.36 4.25 -6.45
CA ARG A 166 -9.05 3.73 -7.78
C ARG A 166 -7.66 3.11 -7.90
N LEU A 167 -6.77 3.40 -6.94
CA LEU A 167 -5.38 3.00 -6.97
C LEU A 167 -4.64 3.50 -8.23
N ASP A 168 -5.03 4.68 -8.74
CA ASP A 168 -4.42 5.29 -9.93
C ASP A 168 -3.07 5.91 -9.54
N ASP A 169 -3.07 7.02 -8.80
CA ASP A 169 -1.86 7.80 -8.52
C ASP A 169 -1.54 7.83 -7.00
N SER A 170 -0.36 7.35 -6.63
CA SER A 170 0.06 7.32 -5.21
C SER A 170 0.21 8.72 -4.61
N GLY A 171 0.68 9.69 -5.39
CA GLY A 171 0.89 11.06 -4.93
C GLY A 171 -0.41 11.79 -4.59
N SER A 172 -1.43 11.68 -5.44
CA SER A 172 -2.73 12.33 -5.20
C SER A 172 -3.52 11.65 -4.09
N ALA A 173 -3.35 10.34 -3.92
CA ALA A 173 -3.94 9.59 -2.80
C ALA A 173 -3.36 10.04 -1.45
N GLN A 174 -2.04 10.23 -1.36
CA GLN A 174 -1.39 10.75 -0.14
C GLN A 174 -1.80 12.19 0.15
N THR A 175 -1.87 13.06 -0.86
CA THR A 175 -2.30 14.45 -0.63
C THR A 175 -3.75 14.50 -0.18
N GLY A 176 -4.66 13.68 -0.73
CA GLY A 176 -6.05 13.59 -0.26
C GLY A 176 -6.16 13.20 1.22
N LEU A 177 -5.34 12.24 1.66
CA LEU A 177 -5.25 11.80 3.06
C LEU A 177 -4.71 12.88 3.99
N VAL A 178 -3.63 13.56 3.61
CA VAL A 178 -3.08 14.68 4.38
C VAL A 178 -4.07 15.84 4.43
N LEU A 179 -4.69 16.19 3.29
CA LEU A 179 -5.66 17.27 3.21
C LEU A 179 -6.92 16.99 4.05
N SER A 180 -7.28 15.71 4.23
CA SER A 180 -8.37 15.30 5.13
C SER A 180 -8.08 15.56 6.61
N MET A 181 -6.80 15.63 7.01
CA MET A 181 -6.38 15.94 8.37
C MET A 181 -6.35 17.44 8.66
N LEU A 182 -6.31 18.29 7.63
CA LEU A 182 -6.23 19.74 7.86
C LEU A 182 -7.56 20.25 8.45
N PRO A 183 -7.52 20.88 9.64
CA PRO A 183 -8.71 21.34 10.37
C PRO A 183 -9.41 22.54 9.70
N CYS A 184 -8.90 23.01 8.56
CA CYS A 184 -9.43 24.18 7.86
C CYS A 184 -10.81 23.97 7.20
N GLY A 185 -11.42 22.78 7.29
CA GLY A 185 -12.73 22.53 6.66
C GLY A 185 -13.69 21.56 7.37
N THR A 186 -13.34 20.99 8.52
CA THR A 186 -14.11 19.90 9.16
C THR A 186 -14.21 20.11 10.67
N SER A 187 -14.90 21.16 11.10
CA SER A 187 -14.96 21.58 12.50
C SER A 187 -15.56 20.54 13.48
N VAL A 188 -16.32 19.55 12.99
CA VAL A 188 -16.92 18.50 13.85
C VAL A 188 -16.53 17.08 13.41
N LEU A 189 -16.32 16.83 12.12
CA LEU A 189 -16.01 15.49 11.60
C LEU A 189 -14.51 15.17 11.53
N CYS A 190 -13.60 16.12 11.80
CA CYS A 190 -12.15 15.84 11.75
C CYS A 190 -11.72 14.82 12.80
N VAL A 191 -12.31 14.84 14.00
CA VAL A 191 -11.96 13.90 15.09
C VAL A 191 -12.26 12.46 14.68
N LEU A 192 -13.31 12.25 13.90
CA LEU A 192 -13.62 10.94 13.32
C LEU A 192 -12.74 10.64 12.10
N ALA A 193 -12.43 11.62 11.26
CA ALA A 193 -11.62 11.41 10.07
C ALA A 193 -10.14 11.12 10.37
N ILE A 194 -9.55 11.73 11.41
CA ILE A 194 -8.14 11.58 11.78
C ILE A 194 -7.72 10.11 11.98
N PRO A 195 -8.38 9.28 12.81
CA PRO A 195 -7.95 7.89 13.00
C PRO A 195 -8.03 7.07 11.71
N PHE A 196 -9.07 7.29 10.87
CA PHE A 196 -9.17 6.61 9.58
C PHE A 196 -8.13 7.11 8.58
N ALA A 197 -7.79 8.40 8.62
CA ALA A 197 -6.76 8.97 7.78
C ALA A 197 -5.35 8.48 8.18
N ILE A 198 -5.06 8.38 9.48
CA ILE A 198 -3.81 7.80 9.97
C ILE A 198 -3.72 6.33 9.53
N TRP A 199 -4.81 5.58 9.72
CA TRP A 199 -4.85 4.18 9.30
C TRP A 199 -4.62 4.01 7.78
N GLY A 200 -5.26 4.84 6.95
CA GLY A 200 -5.06 4.86 5.51
C GLY A 200 -3.61 5.20 5.11
N LEU A 201 -2.96 6.15 5.78
CA LEU A 201 -1.56 6.51 5.55
C LEU A 201 -0.60 5.37 5.88
N ILE A 202 -0.79 4.70 7.03
CA ILE A 202 0.02 3.54 7.43
C ILE A 202 -0.11 2.44 6.38
N GLN A 203 -1.33 2.15 5.95
CA GLN A 203 -1.61 1.11 4.98
C GLN A 203 -1.00 1.44 3.60
N MET A 204 -1.01 2.71 3.18
CA MET A 204 -0.33 3.15 1.95
C MET A 204 1.19 3.10 2.02
N ASN A 205 1.78 3.11 3.21
CA ASN A 205 3.23 3.04 3.33
C ASN A 205 3.77 1.61 3.20
N ASP A 206 2.88 0.61 3.21
CA ASP A 206 3.23 -0.79 2.93
C ASP A 206 3.74 -0.93 1.48
N PRO A 207 4.96 -1.47 1.27
CA PRO A 207 5.53 -1.66 -0.06
C PRO A 207 4.68 -2.56 -0.97
N GLN A 208 3.90 -3.49 -0.42
CA GLN A 208 3.03 -4.35 -1.23
C GLN A 208 1.92 -3.55 -1.92
N ILE A 209 1.35 -2.57 -1.22
CA ILE A 209 0.26 -1.75 -1.76
C ILE A 209 0.80 -0.69 -2.72
N LYS A 210 1.98 -0.10 -2.43
CA LYS A 210 2.67 0.79 -3.37
C LYS A 210 2.92 0.15 -4.74
N SER A 211 3.22 -1.15 -4.78
CA SER A 211 3.41 -1.87 -6.04
C SER A 211 2.12 -2.07 -6.87
N SER A 212 0.95 -1.87 -6.24
CA SER A 212 -0.36 -2.01 -6.90
C SER A 212 -0.85 -0.72 -7.56
N PHE A 213 -0.25 0.43 -7.24
CA PHE A 213 -0.56 1.70 -7.90
C PHE A 213 0.06 1.74 -9.30
N HIS A 214 -0.68 2.28 -10.27
CA HIS A 214 -0.14 2.56 -11.59
C HIS A 214 0.77 3.80 -11.50
N SER A 215 2.08 3.58 -11.51
CA SER A 215 3.06 4.69 -11.56
C SER A 215 2.96 5.50 -12.84
#